data_AF-M3FKZ6-F1
#
_entry.id   AF-M3FKZ6-F1
#
_cell.length_a   1.000
_cell.length_b   1.000
_cell.length_c   1.000
_cell.angle_alpha   90.00
_cell.angle_beta   90.00
_cell.angle_gamma   90.00
#
_symmetry.space_group_name_H-M   'P 1'
#
loop_
_entity.id
_entity.type
_entity.pdbx_description
1 polymer ?
#
loop_
_entity_poly.entity_id
_entity_poly.type
_entity_poly.pdbx_seq_one_letter_code
_entity_poly.pdbx_strand_id
1 'polypeptide(L)'
;MEPGDYWESRLKHALATCRVFVPIYNSRYFRREWCGKEWDAFARRQRLRTGPYTGNAIIPVLWVGEQHLTLPPVAAEVQYAHPDLGKDYVQSGLYGLKQAGRHAKYRSSVWSLAQMIVKVAQQTSLEPCDVELFSDLRNVFEGE
;
A
#
# COMPACT_ATOMS: atom_id res chain seq x y z
N MET A 1 30.16 5.14 2.33
CA MET A 1 28.80 4.91 1.79
C MET A 1 28.27 3.71 2.54
N GLU A 2 27.37 3.94 3.49
CA GLU A 2 26.90 2.89 4.39
C GLU A 2 25.78 2.08 3.72
N PRO A 3 25.54 0.82 4.13
CA PRO A 3 24.41 0.02 3.63
C PRO A 3 23.05 0.74 3.76
N GLY A 4 22.96 1.67 4.74
CA GLY A 4 21.91 2.66 4.95
C GLY A 4 21.57 3.50 3.70
N ASP A 5 22.57 4.13 3.12
CA ASP A 5 22.35 5.12 2.05
C ASP A 5 21.86 4.46 0.76
N TYR A 6 22.34 3.24 0.49
CA TYR A 6 21.98 2.50 -0.72
C TYR A 6 20.55 1.97 -0.67
N TRP A 7 20.07 1.53 0.49
CA TRP A 7 18.70 1.01 0.60
C TRP A 7 17.69 2.17 0.43
N GLU A 8 17.95 3.32 1.04
CA GLU A 8 17.05 4.48 1.00
C GLU A 8 16.96 5.06 -0.42
N SER A 9 18.10 5.21 -1.11
CA SER A 9 18.13 5.69 -2.49
C SER A 9 17.31 4.79 -3.42
N ARG A 10 17.45 3.46 -3.29
CA ARG A 10 16.66 2.50 -4.08
C ARG A 10 15.17 2.57 -3.77
N LEU A 11 14.81 2.74 -2.51
CA LEU A 11 13.40 2.89 -2.11
C LEU A 11 12.80 4.16 -2.72
N LYS A 12 13.49 5.31 -2.57
CA LYS A 12 13.06 6.59 -3.16
C LYS A 12 12.90 6.48 -4.68
N HIS A 13 13.85 5.85 -5.38
CA HIS A 13 13.73 5.62 -6.81
C HIS A 13 12.54 4.72 -7.18
N ALA A 14 12.27 3.66 -6.40
CA ALA A 14 11.11 2.81 -6.62
C ALA A 14 9.79 3.58 -6.40
N LEU A 15 9.69 4.41 -5.36
CA LEU A 15 8.52 5.25 -5.09
C LEU A 15 8.31 6.32 -6.17
N ALA A 16 9.40 6.84 -6.74
CA ALA A 16 9.39 7.81 -7.83
C ALA A 16 8.90 7.21 -9.16
N THR A 17 8.97 5.89 -9.34
CA THR A 17 8.71 5.24 -10.64
C THR A 17 7.58 4.23 -10.63
N CYS A 18 7.24 3.61 -9.49
CA CYS A 18 6.22 2.57 -9.42
C CYS A 18 4.83 3.08 -9.84
N ARG A 19 3.99 2.19 -10.39
CA ARG A 19 2.63 2.56 -10.83
C ARG A 19 1.57 2.34 -9.75
N VAL A 20 1.84 1.44 -8.81
CA VAL A 20 0.93 1.01 -7.76
C VAL A 20 1.72 0.86 -6.47
N PHE A 21 1.17 1.38 -5.38
CA PHE A 21 1.70 1.18 -4.03
C PHE A 21 0.85 0.14 -3.30
N VAL A 22 1.49 -0.90 -2.77
CA VAL A 22 0.80 -2.05 -2.17
C VAL A 22 1.18 -2.17 -0.69
N PRO A 23 0.58 -1.38 0.20
CA PRO A 23 0.87 -1.44 1.63
C PRO A 23 0.28 -2.71 2.25
N ILE A 24 1.06 -3.40 3.08
CA ILE A 24 0.61 -4.61 3.77
C ILE A 24 0.15 -4.25 5.18
N TYR A 25 -1.17 -4.21 5.36
CA TYR A 25 -1.82 -3.80 6.60
C TYR A 25 -1.63 -4.85 7.69
N ASN A 26 -0.85 -4.48 8.70
CA ASN A 26 -0.72 -5.14 9.99
C ASN A 26 -0.25 -4.10 11.03
N SER A 27 -0.33 -4.43 12.31
CA SER A 27 0.02 -3.48 13.38
C SER A 27 1.50 -3.04 13.34
N ARG A 28 2.41 -3.84 12.78
CA ARG A 28 3.83 -3.46 12.65
C ARG A 28 4.04 -2.46 11.52
N TYR A 29 3.34 -2.61 10.40
CA TYR A 29 3.40 -1.69 9.26
C TYR A 29 3.12 -0.25 9.69
N PHE A 30 2.06 -0.04 10.47
CA PHE A 30 1.67 1.30 10.95
C PHE A 30 2.56 1.86 12.08
N ARG A 31 3.50 1.08 12.62
CA ARG A 31 4.46 1.53 13.65
C ARG A 31 5.86 1.79 13.11
N ARG A 32 6.11 1.49 11.83
CA ARG A 32 7.43 1.69 11.21
C ARG A 32 7.44 3.06 10.55
N GLU A 33 8.33 3.93 11.03
CA GLU A 33 8.53 5.29 10.50
C GLU A 33 8.66 5.31 8.98
N TRP A 34 9.50 4.41 8.44
CA TRP A 34 9.73 4.32 7.01
C TRP A 34 8.50 3.93 6.20
N CYS A 35 7.57 3.15 6.74
CA CYS A 35 6.32 2.83 6.06
C CYS A 35 5.39 4.06 5.98
N GLY A 36 5.45 4.96 6.96
CA GLY A 36 4.77 6.25 6.89
C GLY A 36 5.41 7.16 5.85
N LYS A 37 6.75 7.20 5.78
CA LYS A 37 7.48 7.96 4.75
C LYS A 37 7.20 7.47 3.33
N GLU A 38 7.13 6.15 3.13
CA GLU A 38 6.71 5.54 1.85
C GLU A 38 5.30 6.01 1.44
N TRP A 39 4.38 6.05 2.39
CA TRP A 39 3.02 6.53 2.16
C TRP A 39 2.99 8.01 1.79
N ASP A 40 3.71 8.85 2.51
CA ASP A 40 3.82 10.29 2.23
C ASP A 40 4.37 10.53 0.82
N ALA A 41 5.47 9.85 0.46
CA ALA A 41 6.08 9.94 -0.87
C ALA A 41 5.06 9.62 -1.99
N PHE A 42 4.35 8.50 -1.85
CA PHE A 42 3.40 8.08 -2.86
C PHE A 42 2.15 8.99 -2.90
N ALA A 43 1.67 9.46 -1.74
CA ALA A 43 0.56 10.41 -1.66
C ALA A 43 0.91 11.76 -2.32
N ARG A 44 2.12 12.29 -2.09
CA ARG A 44 2.63 13.49 -2.77
C ARG A 44 2.67 13.30 -4.29
N ARG A 45 3.20 12.17 -4.76
CA ARG A 45 3.25 11.85 -6.19
C ARG A 45 1.85 11.76 -6.82
N GLN A 46 0.87 11.18 -6.12
CA GLN A 46 -0.50 11.15 -6.60
C GLN A 46 -1.12 12.54 -6.76
N ARG A 47 -0.74 13.52 -5.94
CA ARG A 47 -1.21 14.92 -6.06
C ARG A 47 -0.65 15.65 -7.28
N LEU A 48 0.48 15.21 -7.82
CA LEU A 48 1.09 15.79 -9.03
C LEU A 48 0.41 15.33 -10.33
N ARG A 49 -0.60 14.45 -10.26
CA ARG A 49 -1.29 13.94 -11.46
C ARG A 49 -2.04 15.04 -12.18
N THR A 50 -1.78 15.15 -13.47
CA THR A 50 -2.52 16.00 -14.42
C THR A 50 -3.23 15.12 -15.43
N GLY A 51 -4.37 14.51 -15.08
CA GLY A 51 -5.09 13.60 -15.99
C GLY A 51 -6.47 13.17 -15.50
N PRO A 52 -7.33 12.65 -16.40
CA PRO A 52 -8.76 12.44 -16.15
C PRO A 52 -9.10 11.21 -15.29
N TYR A 53 -8.17 10.25 -15.11
CA TYR A 53 -8.42 9.09 -14.25
C TYR A 53 -8.17 9.47 -12.78
N THR A 54 -9.17 9.33 -11.93
CA THR A 54 -9.23 9.82 -10.53
C THR A 54 -9.08 8.73 -9.47
N GLY A 55 -8.74 7.49 -9.86
CA GLY A 55 -8.60 6.37 -8.92
C GLY A 55 -7.32 6.44 -8.06
N ASN A 56 -7.43 5.98 -6.80
CA ASN A 56 -6.31 5.81 -5.87
C ASN A 56 -5.41 4.64 -6.32
N ALA A 57 -4.12 4.90 -6.52
CA ALA A 57 -3.12 3.90 -6.91
C ALA A 57 -2.52 3.12 -5.71
N ILE A 58 -3.15 3.26 -4.54
CA ILE A 58 -2.83 2.51 -3.33
C ILE A 58 -3.77 1.31 -3.23
N ILE A 59 -3.21 0.11 -3.15
CA ILE A 59 -3.97 -1.14 -2.96
C ILE A 59 -3.54 -1.78 -1.64
N PRO A 60 -4.31 -1.58 -0.56
CA PRO A 60 -4.03 -2.23 0.71
C PRO A 60 -4.21 -3.75 0.66
N VAL A 61 -3.27 -4.47 1.25
CA VAL A 61 -3.39 -5.91 1.50
C VAL A 61 -3.57 -6.13 2.98
N LEU A 62 -4.72 -6.67 3.40
CA LEU A 62 -4.96 -7.09 4.77
C LEU A 62 -4.15 -8.35 5.06
N TRP A 63 -3.07 -8.21 5.82
CA TRP A 63 -2.31 -9.35 6.29
C TRP A 63 -3.03 -10.06 7.44
N VAL A 64 -3.57 -9.28 8.38
CA VAL A 64 -4.44 -9.73 9.47
C VAL A 64 -5.85 -9.18 9.27
N GLY A 65 -6.83 -9.76 9.95
CA GLY A 65 -8.20 -9.27 9.95
C GLY A 65 -8.30 -7.83 10.46
N GLU A 66 -9.29 -7.08 9.96
CA GLU A 66 -9.48 -5.66 10.28
C GLU A 66 -9.63 -5.40 11.78
N GLN A 67 -10.20 -6.34 12.54
CA GLN A 67 -10.34 -6.24 14.00
C GLN A 67 -9.01 -6.20 14.76
N HIS A 68 -7.90 -6.55 14.10
CA HIS A 68 -6.55 -6.51 14.67
C HIS A 68 -5.76 -5.25 14.25
N LEU A 69 -6.40 -4.32 13.53
CA LEU A 69 -5.78 -3.11 13.03
C LEU A 69 -6.23 -1.90 13.85
N THR A 70 -5.29 -1.01 14.11
CA THR A 70 -5.56 0.37 14.53
C THR A 70 -5.03 1.24 13.40
N LEU A 71 -5.94 1.76 12.57
CA LEU A 71 -5.56 2.47 11.35
C LEU A 71 -5.28 3.94 11.65
N PRO A 72 -4.15 4.50 11.20
CA PRO A 72 -3.98 5.95 11.17
C PRO A 72 -4.99 6.58 10.18
N PRO A 73 -5.36 7.86 10.35
CA PRO A 73 -6.40 8.52 9.54
C PRO A 73 -6.20 8.35 8.03
N VAL A 74 -4.97 8.60 7.56
CA VAL A 74 -4.59 8.47 6.14
C VAL A 74 -4.82 7.07 5.55
N ALA A 75 -4.73 6.02 6.36
CA ALA A 75 -4.91 4.64 5.94
C ALA A 75 -6.38 4.19 6.02
N ALA A 76 -7.17 4.82 6.88
CA ALA A 76 -8.60 4.57 7.04
C ALA A 76 -9.44 5.13 5.88
N GLU A 77 -8.94 6.18 5.22
CA GLU A 77 -9.58 6.76 4.02
C GLU A 77 -9.45 5.89 2.76
N VAL A 78 -8.55 4.90 2.77
CA VAL A 78 -8.33 4.01 1.61
C VAL A 78 -9.22 2.78 1.71
N GLN A 79 -10.01 2.52 0.66
CA GLN A 79 -10.85 1.34 0.59
C GLN A 79 -10.01 0.05 0.46
N TYR A 80 -10.09 -0.80 1.48
CA TYR A 80 -9.42 -2.12 1.50
C TYR A 80 -10.42 -3.31 1.43
N ALA A 81 -11.71 -3.06 1.66
CA ALA A 81 -12.77 -4.05 1.55
C ALA A 81 -13.34 -4.09 0.12
N HIS A 82 -12.65 -4.79 -0.78
CA HIS A 82 -13.13 -4.99 -2.15
C HIS A 82 -14.11 -6.16 -2.22
N PRO A 83 -15.28 -6.03 -2.90
CA PRO A 83 -16.27 -7.10 -3.00
C PRO A 83 -15.70 -8.45 -3.45
N ASP A 84 -14.78 -8.43 -4.43
CA ASP A 84 -14.11 -9.61 -4.99
C ASP A 84 -13.25 -10.40 -3.98
N LEU A 85 -12.88 -9.80 -2.85
CA LEU A 85 -12.07 -10.46 -1.81
C LEU A 85 -12.95 -11.21 -0.80
N GLY A 86 -14.18 -10.74 -0.57
CA GLY A 86 -15.19 -11.36 0.28
C GLY A 86 -14.93 -11.22 1.79
N LYS A 87 -15.95 -11.54 2.60
CA LYS A 87 -15.96 -11.33 4.06
C LYS A 87 -14.84 -12.08 4.80
N ASP A 88 -14.58 -13.34 4.44
CA ASP A 88 -13.53 -14.15 5.06
C ASP A 88 -12.15 -13.48 4.99
N TYR A 89 -11.84 -12.80 3.87
CA TYR A 89 -10.58 -12.08 3.71
C TYR A 89 -10.52 -10.86 4.63
N VAL A 90 -11.61 -10.08 4.72
CA VAL A 90 -11.65 -8.88 5.58
C VAL A 90 -11.53 -9.26 7.06
N GLN A 91 -12.20 -10.34 7.46
CA GLN A 91 -12.20 -10.82 8.84
C GLN A 91 -10.90 -11.53 9.26
N SER A 92 -10.22 -12.22 8.34
CA SER A 92 -9.06 -13.06 8.69
C SER A 92 -7.73 -12.49 8.22
N GLY A 93 -7.73 -11.66 7.17
CA GLY A 93 -6.54 -11.32 6.39
C GLY A 93 -5.92 -12.55 5.71
N LEU A 94 -4.90 -12.33 4.88
CA LEU A 94 -4.17 -13.42 4.22
C LEU A 94 -3.53 -14.39 5.21
N TYR A 95 -2.98 -13.88 6.31
CA TYR A 95 -2.35 -14.70 7.34
C TYR A 95 -3.37 -15.61 8.04
N GLY A 96 -4.52 -15.07 8.46
CA GLY A 96 -5.56 -15.87 9.11
C GLY A 96 -6.12 -16.95 8.19
N LEU A 97 -6.36 -16.63 6.91
CA LEU A 97 -6.78 -17.63 5.92
C LEU A 97 -5.76 -18.77 5.76
N LYS A 98 -4.47 -18.43 5.73
CA LYS A 98 -3.38 -19.41 5.65
C LYS A 98 -3.35 -20.30 6.90
N GLN A 99 -3.40 -19.71 8.09
CA GLN A 99 -3.32 -20.45 9.35
C GLN A 99 -4.55 -21.33 9.62
N ALA A 100 -5.73 -20.92 9.16
CA ALA A 100 -6.95 -21.72 9.26
C ALA A 100 -7.05 -22.85 8.21
N GLY A 101 -6.01 -23.10 7.40
CA GLY A 101 -6.02 -24.13 6.36
C GLY A 101 -6.97 -23.83 5.18
N ARG A 102 -7.48 -22.60 5.06
CA ARG A 102 -8.41 -22.17 4.00
C ARG A 102 -7.68 -21.89 2.69
N HIS A 103 -6.90 -22.85 2.20
CA HIS A 103 -5.97 -22.65 1.07
C HIS A 103 -6.67 -22.22 -0.23
N ALA A 104 -7.86 -22.75 -0.52
CA ALA A 104 -8.62 -22.34 -1.69
C ALA A 104 -8.98 -20.85 -1.63
N LYS A 105 -9.47 -20.39 -0.48
CA LYS A 105 -9.83 -18.99 -0.28
C LYS A 105 -8.61 -18.08 -0.30
N TYR A 106 -7.52 -18.47 0.39
CA TYR A 106 -6.24 -17.76 0.34
C TYR A 106 -5.77 -17.56 -1.12
N ARG A 107 -5.73 -18.62 -1.92
CA ARG A 107 -5.30 -18.55 -3.32
C ARG A 107 -6.22 -17.64 -4.15
N SER A 108 -7.54 -17.76 -3.98
CA SER A 108 -8.48 -16.87 -4.68
C SER A 108 -8.29 -15.41 -4.30
N SER A 109 -8.05 -15.11 -3.02
CA SER A 109 -7.83 -13.73 -2.55
C SER A 109 -6.52 -13.15 -3.10
N VAL A 110 -5.43 -13.93 -3.10
CA VAL A 110 -4.16 -13.53 -3.72
C VAL A 110 -4.33 -13.29 -5.21
N TRP A 111 -5.07 -14.14 -5.91
CA TRP A 111 -5.36 -13.97 -7.33
C TRP A 111 -6.15 -12.68 -7.61
N SER A 112 -7.21 -12.42 -6.86
CA SER A 112 -8.01 -11.19 -6.99
C SER A 112 -7.17 -9.93 -6.71
N LEU A 113 -6.30 -9.96 -5.69
CA LEU A 113 -5.35 -8.87 -5.41
C LEU A 113 -4.39 -8.64 -6.59
N ALA A 114 -3.82 -9.71 -7.16
CA ALA A 114 -2.95 -9.61 -8.33
C ALA A 114 -3.66 -8.99 -9.54
N GLN A 115 -4.90 -9.42 -9.82
CA GLN A 115 -5.71 -8.84 -10.89
C GLN A 115 -6.01 -7.36 -10.65
N MET A 116 -6.30 -6.98 -9.40
CA MET A 116 -6.53 -5.58 -9.03
C MET A 116 -5.28 -4.72 -9.23
N ILE A 117 -4.10 -5.22 -8.83
CA ILE A 117 -2.82 -4.54 -9.04
C ILE A 117 -2.58 -4.28 -10.53
N VAL A 118 -2.78 -5.30 -11.38
CA VAL A 118 -2.62 -5.15 -12.84
C VAL A 118 -3.63 -4.13 -13.39
N LYS A 119 -4.90 -4.22 -12.98
CA LYS A 119 -5.96 -3.31 -13.44
C LYS A 119 -5.65 -1.86 -13.08
N VAL A 120 -5.31 -1.59 -11.81
CA VAL A 120 -4.96 -0.23 -11.35
C VAL A 120 -3.71 0.26 -12.04
N ALA A 121 -2.69 -0.58 -12.22
CA ALA A 121 -1.49 -0.21 -12.96
C ALA A 121 -1.83 0.22 -14.38
N GLN A 122 -2.66 -0.53 -15.11
CA GLN A 122 -3.05 -0.23 -16.49
C GLN A 122 -3.92 1.03 -16.62
N GLN A 123 -4.81 1.27 -15.67
CA GLN A 123 -5.76 2.39 -15.71
C GLN A 123 -5.17 3.69 -15.17
N THR A 124 -4.15 3.61 -14.32
CA THR A 124 -3.51 4.78 -13.72
C THR A 124 -2.29 5.21 -14.54
N SER A 125 -2.32 6.46 -15.03
CA SER A 125 -1.11 7.18 -15.45
C SER A 125 -0.58 7.95 -14.25
N LEU A 126 0.45 7.39 -13.61
CA LEU A 126 1.24 8.09 -12.60
C LEU A 126 2.63 8.29 -13.20
N GLU A 127 2.87 9.45 -13.80
CA GLU A 127 4.17 9.75 -14.38
C GLU A 127 5.26 9.63 -13.31
N PRO A 128 6.48 9.20 -13.68
CA PRO A 128 7.61 9.27 -12.78
C PRO A 128 7.82 10.71 -12.28
N CYS A 129 8.25 10.85 -11.03
CA CYS A 129 8.62 12.15 -10.46
C CYS A 129 10.11 12.21 -10.14
N ASP A 130 10.62 13.41 -9.90
CA ASP A 130 11.97 13.59 -9.35
C ASP A 130 12.02 13.05 -7.91
N VAL A 131 13.14 12.43 -7.55
CA VAL A 131 13.41 11.94 -6.19
C VAL A 131 13.60 13.08 -5.19
N GLU A 132 13.93 14.28 -5.67
CA GLU A 132 14.02 15.49 -4.84
C GLU A 132 12.68 15.83 -4.16
N LEU A 133 11.54 15.35 -4.69
CA LEU A 133 10.23 15.45 -4.02
C LEU A 133 10.21 14.76 -2.64
N PHE A 134 11.19 13.90 -2.36
CA PHE A 134 11.30 13.06 -1.18
C PHE A 134 12.41 13.49 -0.22
N SER A 135 12.93 14.72 -0.34
CA SER A 135 13.97 15.24 0.57
C SER A 135 13.49 15.41 2.01
N ASP A 136 12.20 15.69 2.22
CA ASP A 136 11.58 16.01 3.50
C ASP A 136 10.38 15.11 3.85
N LEU A 137 10.48 13.81 3.53
CA LEU A 137 9.44 12.82 3.83
C LEU A 137 9.11 12.76 5.31
N ARG A 138 7.81 12.68 5.62
CA ARG A 138 7.27 12.61 6.98
C ARG A 138 6.64 11.26 7.25
N ASN A 139 6.69 10.83 8.51
CA ASN A 139 5.94 9.66 8.94
C ASN A 139 4.46 10.04 9.15
N VAL A 140 3.63 9.84 8.13
CA VAL A 140 2.19 10.20 8.18
C VAL A 140 1.33 9.24 9.02
N PHE A 141 1.93 8.24 9.67
CA PHE A 141 1.23 7.36 10.60
C PHE A 141 1.31 7.85 12.04
N GLU A 142 2.31 8.66 12.37
CA GLU A 142 2.35 9.40 13.63
C GLU A 142 1.44 10.60 13.47
N GLY A 143 0.42 10.69 14.33
CA GLY A 143 -0.43 11.87 14.40
C GLY A 143 0.36 13.04 14.99
N GLU A 144 0.05 14.25 14.50
CA GLU A 144 0.41 15.53 15.12
C GLU A 144 0.00 15.59 16.61
#